data_AF-A0A438EFW8-F1
#
_entry.id   AF-A0A438EFW8-F1
#
_cell.length_a   1.000
_cell.length_b   1.000
_cell.length_c   1.000
_cell.angle_alpha   90.00
_cell.angle_beta   90.00
_cell.angle_gamma   90.00
#
_symmetry.space_group_name_H-M   'P 1'
#
loop_
_entity.id
_entity.type
_entity.pdbx_description
1 polymer ?
#
loop_
_entity_poly.entity_id
_entity_poly.type
_entity_poly.pdbx_seq_one_letter_code
_entity_poly.pdbx_strand_id
1 'polypeptide(L)'
;MEGRRMNQVPLFSSARELGNLIVTSNLIDSALTKILELQRDQTALPSPVQYRVFYPSPKCTIVAFVSSPDCTQNPLPGQGDLVPSPLFDFLCTEEYPSVSINGAALTLFTSLYDHLSGLIDELTVIEGRLIITGHSMGGSVASLFTLCLLEVINISKPKCRPICITFGSPLIGDFGLQHSNWNSFFLHVVSNRDLVPGLFLPSGRSPPTSSHSQTTGYKPFGTYLLCSELGCACFDNPDLILELLKVISSEVAGGLRDVDYRKILINLKERAIFKGLQQVGERFADPLSFGIIMDLEIIGFDQTKDTGSGSQNPSPQNKASDAKKLNDIKIHMAQLEWYKKKSKDLNKGYYDCFKNQGSKRDIKIEQYRGHLTIYWKDMVAQVQRKPQKEGASFRTSWLYPGTTYRRMVEPLDIAAFYREGRTDYINNGRSPHYKLLQQWYEEDVKPPSRDKLDSKKLKVSGILTEDSLFWAHVEEALLSCESLKSANSTLEQRKSSWDNLVKFGEYVMEQIGNYAVSPEIFLGESSFMKWWECMRTT
;
A
#
# COMPACT_ATOMS: atom_id res chain seq x y z
N MET A 1 7.49 3.02 -53.29
CA MET A 1 6.62 2.00 -52.64
C MET A 1 7.06 1.89 -51.18
N GLU A 2 6.47 2.72 -50.32
CA GLU A 2 6.67 2.63 -48.87
C GLU A 2 5.72 1.57 -48.32
N GLY A 3 6.29 0.49 -47.79
CA GLY A 3 5.54 -0.53 -47.06
C GLY A 3 5.13 0.02 -45.70
N ARG A 4 3.86 0.43 -45.56
CA ARG A 4 3.21 0.63 -44.25
C ARG A 4 3.33 -0.67 -43.45
N ARG A 5 4.20 -0.69 -42.44
CA ARG A 5 4.04 -1.62 -41.31
C ARG A 5 2.74 -1.21 -40.61
N MET A 6 1.70 -2.03 -40.79
CA MET A 6 0.55 -2.01 -39.90
C MET A 6 1.07 -2.36 -38.51
N ASN A 7 1.15 -1.36 -37.63
CA ASN A 7 1.28 -1.60 -36.20
C ASN A 7 -0.01 -2.32 -35.77
N GLN A 8 0.06 -3.64 -35.60
CA GLN A 8 -0.93 -4.36 -34.83
C GLN A 8 -0.83 -3.85 -33.40
N VAL A 9 -1.84 -3.08 -32.99
CA VAL A 9 -2.07 -2.76 -31.57
C VAL A 9 -2.35 -4.10 -30.88
N PRO A 10 -1.68 -4.44 -29.76
CA PRO A 10 -2.00 -5.66 -29.02
C PRO A 10 -3.44 -5.53 -28.51
N LEU A 11 -4.32 -6.44 -28.94
CA LEU A 11 -5.61 -6.64 -28.28
C LEU A 11 -5.30 -7.17 -26.87
N PHE A 12 -5.63 -6.37 -25.85
CA PHE A 12 -5.41 -6.73 -24.45
C PHE A 12 -6.40 -7.85 -24.05
N SER A 13 -5.92 -9.11 -23.97
CA SER A 13 -6.63 -10.25 -23.38
C SER A 13 -5.86 -10.86 -22.19
N SER A 14 -5.39 -10.02 -21.25
CA SER A 14 -4.51 -10.44 -20.16
C SER A 14 -5.16 -11.42 -19.17
N ALA A 15 -6.47 -11.34 -18.93
CA ALA A 15 -7.16 -12.17 -17.94
C ALA A 15 -7.28 -13.64 -18.39
N ARG A 16 -7.70 -13.89 -19.63
CA ARG A 16 -7.75 -15.24 -20.22
C ARG A 16 -6.37 -15.82 -20.50
N GLU A 17 -5.41 -15.03 -20.97
CA GLU A 17 -4.04 -15.48 -21.17
C GLU A 17 -3.40 -15.91 -19.84
N LEU A 18 -3.59 -15.11 -18.79
CA LEU A 18 -3.12 -15.43 -17.44
C LEU A 18 -3.83 -16.68 -16.90
N GLY A 19 -5.15 -16.80 -17.09
CA GLY A 19 -5.90 -17.99 -16.69
C GLY A 19 -5.39 -19.26 -17.36
N ASN A 20 -5.21 -19.23 -18.69
CA ASN A 20 -4.65 -20.35 -19.45
C ASN A 20 -3.21 -20.68 -19.03
N LEU A 21 -2.36 -19.67 -18.80
CA LEU A 21 -1.00 -19.85 -18.30
C LEU A 21 -1.00 -20.56 -16.94
N ILE A 22 -1.89 -20.15 -16.05
CA ILE A 22 -2.02 -20.72 -14.71
C ILE A 22 -2.54 -22.17 -14.77
N VAL A 23 -3.56 -22.47 -15.57
CA VAL A 23 -4.10 -23.83 -15.73
C VAL A 23 -3.11 -24.78 -16.41
N THR A 24 -2.35 -24.28 -17.39
CA THR A 24 -1.30 -25.08 -18.04
C THR A 24 -0.06 -25.24 -17.17
N SER A 25 0.10 -24.39 -16.15
CA SER A 25 1.12 -24.60 -15.12
C SER A 25 0.76 -25.80 -14.26
N ASN A 26 1.73 -26.67 -13.98
CA ASN A 26 1.53 -27.82 -13.09
C ASN A 26 1.32 -27.41 -11.59
N LEU A 27 1.21 -26.11 -11.29
CA LEU A 27 1.06 -25.59 -9.93
C LEU A 27 -0.28 -25.97 -9.31
N ILE A 28 -1.38 -25.66 -10.01
CA ILE A 28 -2.73 -25.94 -9.51
C ILE A 28 -2.98 -27.45 -9.45
N ASP A 29 -2.55 -28.20 -10.47
CA ASP A 29 -2.66 -29.66 -10.50
C ASP A 29 -1.93 -30.31 -9.32
N SER A 30 -0.72 -29.83 -9.00
CA SER A 30 0.04 -30.33 -7.86
C SER A 30 -0.63 -30.00 -6.54
N ALA A 31 -1.16 -28.78 -6.38
CA ALA A 31 -1.86 -28.36 -5.17
C ALA A 31 -3.12 -29.19 -4.94
N LEU A 32 -3.99 -29.32 -5.95
CA LEU A 32 -5.23 -30.09 -5.88
C LEU A 32 -4.96 -31.59 -5.63
N THR A 33 -3.92 -32.14 -6.25
CA THR A 33 -3.56 -33.55 -6.03
C THR A 33 -3.20 -33.81 -4.57
N LYS A 34 -2.48 -32.90 -3.90
CA LYS A 34 -2.13 -33.06 -2.48
C LYS A 34 -3.33 -32.87 -1.54
N ILE A 35 -4.30 -32.04 -1.89
CA ILE A 35 -5.59 -31.98 -1.18
C ILE A 35 -6.30 -33.33 -1.27
N LEU A 36 -6.44 -33.88 -2.48
CA LEU A 36 -7.15 -35.14 -2.72
C LEU A 36 -6.45 -36.35 -2.06
N GLU A 37 -5.11 -36.38 -2.05
CA GLU A 37 -4.33 -37.37 -1.29
C GLU A 37 -4.67 -37.28 0.20
N LEU A 38 -4.67 -36.06 0.77
CA LEU A 38 -4.99 -35.85 2.19
C LEU A 38 -6.43 -36.23 2.54
N GLN A 39 -7.38 -36.06 1.62
CA GLN A 39 -8.79 -36.45 1.80
C GLN A 39 -9.02 -37.98 1.73
N ARG A 40 -8.27 -38.71 0.90
CA ARG A 40 -8.43 -40.17 0.73
C ARG A 40 -7.95 -41.01 1.90
N ASP A 41 -6.96 -40.51 2.64
CA ASP A 41 -6.40 -41.20 3.80
C ASP A 41 -7.35 -41.21 5.03
N GLN A 42 -8.61 -40.78 4.87
CA GLN A 42 -9.54 -40.49 5.94
C GLN A 42 -10.68 -41.52 6.02
N THR A 43 -10.55 -42.55 6.87
CA THR A 43 -11.68 -43.43 7.22
C THR A 43 -12.43 -43.00 8.48
N ALA A 44 -11.92 -42.03 9.26
CA ALA A 44 -12.64 -41.27 10.30
C ALA A 44 -11.73 -40.12 10.81
N LEU A 45 -12.16 -38.85 10.74
CA LEU A 45 -11.34 -37.72 11.17
C LEU A 45 -11.48 -37.42 12.68
N PRO A 46 -10.39 -37.41 13.47
CA PRO A 46 -10.44 -37.07 14.90
C PRO A 46 -10.49 -35.56 15.20
N SER A 47 -10.26 -34.68 14.21
CA SER A 47 -10.20 -33.22 14.35
C SER A 47 -11.02 -32.54 13.22
N PRO A 48 -11.67 -31.39 13.47
CA PRO A 48 -12.48 -30.70 12.46
C PRO A 48 -11.65 -30.10 11.30
N VAL A 49 -10.35 -29.94 11.48
CA VAL A 49 -9.41 -29.53 10.44
C VAL A 49 -8.08 -30.30 10.60
N GLN A 50 -7.47 -30.64 9.48
CA GLN A 50 -6.18 -31.31 9.40
C GLN A 50 -5.30 -30.64 8.36
N TYR A 51 -3.99 -30.75 8.56
CA TYR A 51 -3.00 -30.33 7.60
C TYR A 51 -1.93 -31.42 7.41
N ARG A 52 -1.27 -31.39 6.25
CA ARG A 52 -0.08 -32.21 5.98
C ARG A 52 0.91 -31.43 5.13
N VAL A 53 2.20 -31.59 5.45
CA VAL A 53 3.30 -31.04 4.67
C VAL A 53 3.81 -32.12 3.71
N PHE A 54 3.91 -31.75 2.44
CA PHE A 54 4.41 -32.58 1.36
C PHE A 54 5.67 -31.97 0.76
N TYR A 55 6.59 -32.83 0.33
CA TYR A 55 7.83 -32.45 -0.34
C TYR A 55 7.90 -33.07 -1.74
N PRO A 56 7.15 -32.57 -2.74
CA PRO A 56 7.17 -33.13 -4.10
C PRO A 56 8.55 -33.08 -4.77
N SER A 57 9.42 -32.15 -4.37
CA SER A 57 10.80 -32.06 -4.83
C SER A 57 11.65 -31.29 -3.81
N PRO A 58 13.00 -31.37 -3.87
CA PRO A 58 13.87 -30.61 -2.96
C PRO A 58 13.71 -29.08 -3.00
N LYS A 59 13.03 -28.55 -4.03
CA LYS A 59 12.80 -27.10 -4.21
C LYS A 59 11.32 -26.72 -4.13
N CYS A 60 10.45 -27.63 -3.68
CA CYS A 60 9.02 -27.38 -3.57
C CYS A 60 8.45 -28.04 -2.32
N THR A 61 7.83 -27.23 -1.47
CA THR A 61 7.09 -27.66 -0.29
C THR A 61 5.63 -27.28 -0.47
N ILE A 62 4.71 -28.20 -0.19
CA ILE A 62 3.26 -27.98 -0.26
C ILE A 62 2.65 -28.27 1.10
N VAL A 63 1.96 -27.30 1.69
CA VAL A 63 1.17 -27.48 2.90
C VAL A 63 -0.30 -27.52 2.50
N ALA A 64 -0.95 -28.67 2.66
CA ALA A 64 -2.35 -28.84 2.31
C ALA A 64 -3.24 -28.90 3.56
N PHE A 65 -4.38 -28.22 3.52
CA PHE A 65 -5.38 -28.16 4.57
C PHE A 65 -6.72 -28.71 4.10
N VAL A 66 -7.37 -29.49 4.95
CA VAL A 66 -8.70 -30.08 4.72
C VAL A 66 -9.54 -29.97 5.98
N SER A 67 -10.84 -29.74 5.82
CA SER A 67 -11.82 -29.64 6.90
C SER A 67 -12.83 -30.78 6.85
N SER A 68 -13.32 -31.23 8.00
CA SER A 68 -14.39 -32.24 8.12
C SER A 68 -15.32 -31.92 9.31
N PRO A 69 -16.65 -32.09 9.19
CA PRO A 69 -17.37 -32.42 7.96
C PRO A 69 -17.31 -31.29 6.93
N ASP A 70 -17.68 -31.58 5.68
CA ASP A 70 -17.81 -30.55 4.66
C ASP A 70 -18.84 -29.51 5.12
N CYS A 71 -18.47 -28.23 5.09
CA CYS A 71 -19.29 -27.13 5.60
C CYS A 71 -20.58 -26.94 4.78
N THR A 72 -20.69 -27.63 3.65
CA THR A 72 -21.89 -27.75 2.83
C THR A 72 -22.95 -28.69 3.42
N GLN A 73 -22.54 -29.64 4.28
CA GLN A 73 -23.40 -30.68 4.85
C GLN A 73 -23.83 -30.39 6.29
N ASN A 74 -22.99 -29.69 7.07
CA ASN A 74 -23.30 -29.30 8.46
C ASN A 74 -22.86 -27.85 8.71
N PRO A 75 -23.80 -26.89 8.69
CA PRO A 75 -23.48 -25.49 8.99
C PRO A 75 -22.94 -25.35 10.43
N LEU A 76 -21.80 -24.67 10.58
CA LEU A 76 -21.21 -24.40 11.89
C LEU A 76 -22.02 -23.27 12.60
N PRO A 77 -22.13 -23.28 13.94
CA PRO A 77 -22.72 -22.14 14.66
C PRO A 77 -21.92 -20.87 14.38
N GLY A 78 -22.59 -19.75 14.04
CA GLY A 78 -21.91 -18.47 13.74
C GLY A 78 -21.12 -18.45 12.43
N GLN A 79 -21.35 -19.42 11.52
CA GLN A 79 -20.59 -19.56 10.27
C GLN A 79 -20.65 -18.34 9.35
N GLY A 80 -21.64 -17.45 9.50
CA GLY A 80 -21.75 -16.20 8.75
C GLY A 80 -21.12 -14.99 9.43
N ASP A 81 -20.69 -15.06 10.69
CA ASP A 81 -20.30 -13.88 11.45
C ASP A 81 -18.85 -13.48 11.15
N LEU A 82 -18.64 -12.18 10.90
CA LEU A 82 -17.32 -11.56 10.85
C LEU A 82 -16.96 -11.08 12.26
N VAL A 83 -15.84 -11.57 12.79
CA VAL A 83 -15.34 -11.24 14.13
C VAL A 83 -13.96 -10.59 14.04
N PRO A 84 -13.71 -9.50 14.78
CA PRO A 84 -12.37 -8.94 14.88
C PRO A 84 -11.44 -9.92 15.61
N SER A 85 -10.17 -9.99 15.20
CA SER A 85 -9.19 -10.89 15.81
C SER A 85 -7.82 -10.22 15.98
N PRO A 86 -7.28 -10.17 17.21
CA PRO A 86 -5.95 -9.62 17.47
C PRO A 86 -4.81 -10.30 16.70
N LEU A 87 -5.02 -11.57 16.28
CA LEU A 87 -4.05 -12.32 15.49
C LEU A 87 -3.75 -11.66 14.13
N PHE A 88 -4.63 -10.78 13.66
CA PHE A 88 -4.50 -10.11 12.36
C PHE A 88 -4.40 -8.59 12.50
N ASP A 89 -4.11 -8.06 13.70
CA ASP A 89 -3.94 -6.61 13.93
C ASP A 89 -2.82 -6.00 13.09
N PHE A 90 -1.85 -6.81 12.67
CA PHE A 90 -0.78 -6.37 11.77
C PHE A 90 -1.28 -5.96 10.37
N LEU A 91 -2.49 -6.38 9.98
CA LEU A 91 -3.14 -5.95 8.73
C LEU A 91 -3.81 -4.58 8.87
N CYS A 92 -4.02 -4.08 10.08
CA CYS A 92 -4.68 -2.80 10.32
C CYS A 92 -3.86 -1.62 9.77
N THR A 93 -4.58 -0.61 9.30
CA THR A 93 -4.04 0.65 8.77
C THR A 93 -4.70 1.83 9.48
N GLU A 94 -4.25 3.06 9.25
CA GLU A 94 -4.97 4.23 9.79
C GLU A 94 -6.40 4.35 9.24
N GLU A 95 -6.63 3.89 8.01
CA GLU A 95 -7.93 3.92 7.34
C GLU A 95 -8.84 2.76 7.79
N TYR A 96 -8.25 1.60 8.09
CA TYR A 96 -8.94 0.40 8.56
C TYR A 96 -8.32 -0.08 9.89
N PRO A 97 -8.79 0.46 11.04
CA PRO A 97 -8.17 0.20 12.34
C PRO A 97 -8.50 -1.20 12.92
N SER A 98 -9.44 -1.92 12.31
CA SER A 98 -9.81 -3.29 12.68
C SER A 98 -10.04 -4.14 11.44
N VAL A 99 -9.59 -5.39 11.47
CA VAL A 99 -9.87 -6.39 10.43
C VAL A 99 -10.74 -7.49 11.01
N SER A 100 -11.88 -7.75 10.37
CA SER A 100 -12.81 -8.81 10.77
C SER A 100 -12.67 -10.03 9.87
N ILE A 101 -12.66 -11.21 10.48
CA ILE A 101 -12.47 -12.51 9.82
C ILE A 101 -13.67 -13.41 10.12
N ASN A 102 -14.00 -14.34 9.23
CA ASN A 102 -15.04 -15.34 9.41
C ASN A 102 -14.81 -16.14 10.70
N GLY A 103 -15.79 -16.13 11.61
CA GLY A 103 -15.67 -16.76 12.93
C GLY A 103 -15.44 -18.27 12.89
N ALA A 104 -16.04 -18.97 11.92
CA ALA A 104 -15.85 -20.41 11.76
C ALA A 104 -14.43 -20.75 11.24
N ALA A 105 -13.96 -20.03 10.22
CA ALA A 105 -12.59 -20.17 9.73
C ALA A 105 -11.57 -19.85 10.83
N LEU A 106 -11.81 -18.79 11.61
CA LEU A 106 -10.97 -18.41 12.74
C LEU A 106 -10.95 -19.50 13.81
N THR A 107 -12.09 -20.07 14.18
CA THR A 107 -12.18 -21.16 15.17
C THR A 107 -11.40 -22.40 14.73
N LEU A 108 -11.51 -22.77 13.45
CA LEU A 108 -10.73 -23.89 12.90
C LEU A 108 -9.23 -23.58 12.90
N PHE A 109 -8.86 -22.36 12.52
CA PHE A 109 -7.45 -21.94 12.51
C PHE A 109 -6.86 -21.91 13.94
N THR A 110 -7.57 -21.35 14.92
CA THR A 110 -7.11 -21.27 16.31
C THR A 110 -6.96 -22.66 16.94
N SER A 111 -7.82 -23.62 16.58
CA SER A 111 -7.67 -25.01 17.04
C SER A 111 -6.36 -25.68 16.61
N LEU A 112 -5.72 -25.20 15.55
CA LEU A 112 -4.43 -25.68 15.04
C LEU A 112 -3.26 -24.75 15.36
N TYR A 113 -3.51 -23.59 15.96
CA TYR A 113 -2.53 -22.49 16.01
C TYR A 113 -1.22 -22.90 16.70
N ASP A 114 -1.29 -23.63 17.81
CA ASP A 114 -0.09 -24.09 18.52
C ASP A 114 0.79 -24.97 17.63
N HIS A 115 0.20 -25.88 16.87
CA HIS A 115 0.91 -26.74 15.91
C HIS A 115 1.42 -25.97 14.69
N LEU A 116 0.65 -24.97 14.23
CA LEU A 116 0.99 -24.15 13.07
C LEU A 116 2.09 -23.13 13.39
N SER A 117 2.21 -22.68 14.64
CA SER A 117 3.26 -21.75 15.07
C SER A 117 4.66 -22.35 14.88
N GLY A 118 4.88 -23.59 15.32
CA GLY A 118 6.14 -24.30 15.09
C GLY A 118 6.39 -24.56 13.60
N LEU A 119 5.35 -24.86 12.83
CA LEU A 119 5.46 -25.02 11.38
C LEU A 119 5.86 -23.71 10.68
N ILE A 120 5.33 -22.56 11.12
CA ILE A 120 5.71 -21.25 10.56
C ILE A 120 7.22 -21.05 10.71
N ASP A 121 7.79 -21.33 11.89
CA ASP A 121 9.23 -21.20 12.12
C ASP A 121 10.04 -22.11 11.18
N GLU A 122 9.63 -23.37 11.01
CA GLU A 122 10.27 -24.29 10.06
C GLU A 122 10.21 -23.78 8.61
N LEU A 123 9.05 -23.29 8.18
CA LEU A 123 8.82 -22.84 6.81
C LEU A 123 9.59 -21.56 6.47
N THR A 124 9.93 -20.71 7.44
CA THR A 124 10.71 -19.49 7.19
C THR A 124 12.15 -19.76 6.73
N VAL A 125 12.67 -20.96 6.99
CA VAL A 125 14.05 -21.38 6.68
C VAL A 125 14.13 -22.16 5.37
N ILE A 126 13.00 -22.65 4.84
CA ILE A 126 12.98 -23.46 3.62
C ILE A 126 13.40 -22.64 2.40
N GLU A 127 14.31 -23.21 1.60
CA GLU A 127 14.66 -22.68 0.29
C GLU A 127 13.81 -23.33 -0.81
N GLY A 128 13.07 -22.53 -1.57
CA GLY A 128 12.32 -23.02 -2.73
C GLY A 128 10.87 -22.51 -2.75
N ARG A 129 10.07 -23.10 -3.63
CA ARG A 129 8.66 -22.72 -3.78
C ARG A 129 7.86 -23.28 -2.61
N LEU A 130 7.17 -22.41 -1.89
CA LEU A 130 6.24 -22.78 -0.84
C LEU A 130 4.82 -22.57 -1.33
N ILE A 131 4.02 -23.64 -1.38
CA ILE A 131 2.62 -23.60 -1.78
C ILE A 131 1.77 -23.94 -0.56
N ILE A 132 0.84 -23.08 -0.21
CA ILE A 132 -0.17 -23.34 0.80
C ILE A 132 -1.48 -23.58 0.06
N THR A 133 -2.24 -24.61 0.42
CA THR A 133 -3.43 -24.96 -0.34
C THR A 133 -4.51 -25.59 0.51
N GLY A 134 -5.76 -25.48 0.08
CA GLY A 134 -6.88 -26.14 0.72
C GLY A 134 -8.15 -26.04 -0.12
N HIS A 135 -9.12 -26.89 0.21
CA HIS A 135 -10.43 -26.92 -0.42
C HIS A 135 -11.50 -26.46 0.58
N SER A 136 -12.51 -25.74 0.11
CA SER A 136 -13.63 -25.28 0.94
C SER A 136 -13.12 -24.53 2.18
N MET A 137 -13.60 -24.85 3.38
CA MET A 137 -13.15 -24.25 4.64
C MET A 137 -11.67 -24.56 4.97
N GLY A 138 -11.13 -25.68 4.49
CA GLY A 138 -9.69 -25.95 4.54
C GLY A 138 -8.87 -24.89 3.79
N GLY A 139 -9.40 -24.37 2.68
CA GLY A 139 -8.77 -23.26 1.96
C GLY A 139 -8.91 -21.91 2.68
N SER A 140 -9.97 -21.71 3.46
CA SER A 140 -10.08 -20.56 4.36
C SER A 140 -8.99 -20.60 5.44
N VAL A 141 -8.78 -21.75 6.08
CA VAL A 141 -7.68 -21.96 7.05
C VAL A 141 -6.31 -21.80 6.39
N ALA A 142 -6.13 -22.33 5.17
CA ALA A 142 -4.92 -22.16 4.37
C ALA A 142 -4.61 -20.68 4.10
N SER A 143 -5.65 -19.88 3.86
CA SER A 143 -5.52 -18.43 3.65
C SER A 143 -5.10 -17.71 4.94
N LEU A 144 -5.74 -18.01 6.07
CA LEU A 144 -5.37 -17.45 7.37
C LEU A 144 -3.94 -17.82 7.78
N PHE A 145 -3.54 -19.08 7.57
CA PHE A 145 -2.17 -19.52 7.81
C PHE A 145 -1.17 -18.77 6.93
N THR A 146 -1.50 -18.51 5.67
CA THR A 146 -0.64 -17.74 4.77
C THR A 146 -0.48 -16.29 5.25
N LEU A 147 -1.54 -15.65 5.75
CA LEU A 147 -1.46 -14.30 6.33
C LEU A 147 -0.48 -14.29 7.52
N CYS A 148 -0.60 -15.21 8.47
CA CYS A 148 0.34 -15.31 9.60
C CYS A 148 1.78 -15.56 9.15
N LEU A 149 1.98 -16.42 8.14
CA LEU A 149 3.31 -16.67 7.57
C LEU A 149 3.91 -15.41 6.93
N LEU A 150 3.09 -14.63 6.20
CA LEU A 150 3.53 -13.40 5.57
C LEU A 150 3.93 -12.31 6.57
N GLU A 151 3.39 -12.36 7.79
CA GLU A 151 3.76 -11.44 8.87
C GLU A 151 5.21 -11.60 9.33
N VAL A 152 5.74 -12.82 9.28
CA VAL A 152 7.06 -13.17 9.80
C VAL A 152 8.11 -13.38 8.71
N ILE A 153 7.69 -13.75 7.49
CA ILE A 153 8.62 -14.09 6.42
C ILE A 153 9.25 -12.83 5.80
N ASN A 154 10.54 -12.92 5.45
CA ASN A 154 11.21 -11.84 4.73
C ASN A 154 10.88 -11.88 3.22
N ILE A 155 9.81 -11.19 2.84
CA ILE A 155 9.29 -11.07 1.47
C ILE A 155 10.32 -10.45 0.48
N SER A 156 11.38 -9.81 0.99
CA SER A 156 12.46 -9.24 0.17
C SER A 156 13.32 -10.33 -0.50
N LYS A 157 13.29 -11.57 -0.01
CA LYS A 157 13.96 -12.71 -0.64
C LYS A 157 13.02 -13.40 -1.64
N PRO A 158 13.27 -13.33 -2.96
CA PRO A 158 12.35 -13.88 -3.98
C PRO A 158 12.19 -15.40 -3.91
N LYS A 159 13.18 -16.11 -3.34
CA LYS A 159 13.13 -17.57 -3.15
C LYS A 159 12.26 -18.05 -1.99
N CYS A 160 11.68 -17.14 -1.21
CA CYS A 160 10.92 -17.44 0.01
C CYS A 160 9.48 -16.93 -0.05
N ARG A 161 8.97 -16.56 -1.23
CA ARG A 161 7.61 -16.03 -1.36
C ARG A 161 6.61 -17.19 -1.44
N PRO A 162 5.68 -17.34 -0.47
CA PRO A 162 4.65 -18.35 -0.54
C PRO A 162 3.65 -18.04 -1.67
N ILE A 163 2.86 -19.03 -2.08
CA ILE A 163 1.62 -18.80 -2.84
C ILE A 163 0.52 -19.65 -2.21
N CYS A 164 -0.59 -19.00 -1.85
CA CYS A 164 -1.79 -19.66 -1.38
C CYS A 164 -2.71 -19.95 -2.56
N ILE A 165 -3.03 -21.22 -2.80
CA ILE A 165 -3.94 -21.66 -3.86
C ILE A 165 -5.14 -22.35 -3.21
N THR A 166 -6.33 -21.77 -3.29
CA THR A 166 -7.53 -22.35 -2.68
C THR A 166 -8.52 -22.82 -3.73
N PHE A 167 -9.34 -23.81 -3.40
CA PHE A 167 -10.36 -24.36 -4.31
C PHE A 167 -11.72 -24.28 -3.65
N GLY A 168 -12.66 -23.56 -4.25
CA GLY A 168 -14.04 -23.50 -3.75
C GLY A 168 -14.18 -22.95 -2.33
N SER A 169 -13.28 -22.05 -1.91
CA SER A 169 -13.29 -21.53 -0.54
C SER A 169 -14.23 -20.34 -0.40
N PRO A 170 -14.99 -20.24 0.71
CA PRO A 170 -15.84 -19.08 0.98
C PRO A 170 -15.02 -17.81 1.23
N LEU A 171 -15.64 -16.64 1.06
CA LEU A 171 -15.08 -15.37 1.51
C LEU A 171 -14.79 -15.40 3.03
N ILE A 172 -13.66 -14.83 3.44
CA ILE A 172 -13.18 -14.97 4.82
C ILE A 172 -13.03 -13.66 5.59
N GLY A 173 -13.13 -12.48 4.97
CA GLY A 173 -12.87 -11.23 5.68
C GLY A 173 -13.59 -10.03 5.09
N ASP A 174 -13.42 -8.89 5.75
CA ASP A 174 -14.05 -7.61 5.44
C ASP A 174 -13.20 -6.69 4.54
N PHE A 175 -13.59 -5.41 4.45
CA PHE A 175 -12.86 -4.39 3.71
C PHE A 175 -11.40 -4.22 4.16
N GLY A 176 -11.10 -4.43 5.44
CA GLY A 176 -9.74 -4.34 5.96
C GLY A 176 -8.85 -5.43 5.35
N LEU A 177 -9.37 -6.65 5.19
CA LEU A 177 -8.64 -7.73 4.53
C LEU A 177 -8.51 -7.49 3.01
N GLN A 178 -9.57 -7.01 2.35
CA GLN A 178 -9.56 -6.73 0.90
C GLN A 178 -8.46 -5.76 0.47
N HIS A 179 -8.16 -4.76 1.30
CA HIS A 179 -7.14 -3.75 1.01
C HIS A 179 -5.72 -4.16 1.45
N SER A 180 -5.53 -5.42 1.85
CA SER A 180 -4.20 -5.94 2.14
C SER A 180 -3.29 -5.89 0.92
N ASN A 181 -2.06 -5.39 1.10
CA ASN A 181 -1.03 -5.41 0.05
C ASN A 181 -0.57 -6.84 -0.30
N TRP A 182 -1.04 -7.85 0.42
CA TRP A 182 -0.68 -9.24 0.22
C TRP A 182 -1.60 -9.98 -0.76
N ASN A 183 -2.55 -9.28 -1.41
CA ASN A 183 -3.43 -9.87 -2.42
C ASN A 183 -2.68 -10.68 -3.50
N SER A 184 -1.46 -10.27 -3.88
CA SER A 184 -0.66 -10.99 -4.88
C SER A 184 -0.16 -12.39 -4.46
N PHE A 185 -0.32 -12.77 -3.19
CA PHE A 185 0.05 -14.09 -2.66
C PHE A 185 -1.08 -15.11 -2.71
N PHE A 186 -2.30 -14.69 -3.08
CA PHE A 186 -3.50 -15.52 -3.02
C PHE A 186 -4.10 -15.73 -4.41
N LEU A 187 -4.36 -16.99 -4.74
CA LEU A 187 -5.05 -17.44 -5.94
C LEU A 187 -6.24 -18.32 -5.55
N HIS A 188 -7.45 -17.80 -5.75
CA HIS A 188 -8.70 -18.49 -5.45
C HIS A 188 -9.27 -19.11 -6.73
N VAL A 189 -9.24 -20.43 -6.83
CA VAL A 189 -9.80 -21.18 -7.95
C VAL A 189 -11.29 -21.44 -7.67
N VAL A 190 -12.15 -20.91 -8.52
CA VAL A 190 -13.60 -20.94 -8.34
C VAL A 190 -14.28 -21.43 -9.61
N SER A 191 -15.12 -22.46 -9.47
CA SER A 191 -15.99 -22.91 -10.55
C SER A 191 -17.26 -22.08 -10.60
N ASN A 192 -17.77 -21.81 -11.81
CA ASN A 192 -19.07 -21.17 -12.02
C ASN A 192 -20.26 -22.04 -11.57
N ARG A 193 -20.01 -23.28 -11.13
CA ARG A 193 -21.00 -24.20 -10.54
C ARG A 193 -20.86 -24.35 -9.03
N ASP A 194 -19.85 -23.72 -8.43
CA ASP A 194 -19.57 -23.84 -7.00
C ASP A 194 -20.22 -22.68 -6.23
N LEU A 195 -21.11 -23.04 -5.31
CA LEU A 195 -21.84 -22.09 -4.48
C LEU A 195 -21.08 -21.67 -3.22
N VAL A 196 -20.06 -22.43 -2.81
CA VAL A 196 -19.33 -22.22 -1.56
C VAL A 196 -18.62 -20.86 -1.53
N PRO A 197 -17.95 -20.39 -2.60
CA PRO A 197 -17.28 -19.10 -2.60
C PRO A 197 -18.18 -17.91 -2.27
N GLY A 198 -19.45 -17.94 -2.69
CA GLY A 198 -20.45 -16.91 -2.41
C GLY A 198 -21.40 -17.24 -1.25
N LEU A 199 -21.13 -18.28 -0.46
CA LEU A 199 -22.05 -18.81 0.57
C LEU A 199 -22.54 -17.76 1.57
N PHE A 200 -21.69 -16.80 1.92
CA PHE A 200 -21.99 -15.75 2.91
C PHE A 200 -22.43 -14.43 2.27
N LEU A 201 -22.73 -14.41 0.98
CA LEU A 201 -23.26 -13.24 0.30
C LEU A 201 -24.80 -13.20 0.41
N PRO A 202 -25.43 -12.02 0.34
CA PRO A 202 -26.86 -11.90 0.49
C PRO A 202 -27.54 -12.58 -0.72
N SER A 203 -28.30 -13.64 -0.46
CA SER A 203 -29.15 -14.24 -1.49
C SER A 203 -30.38 -13.34 -1.68
N GLY A 204 -30.59 -12.81 -2.87
CA GLY A 204 -31.71 -11.91 -3.20
C GLY A 204 -33.13 -12.52 -3.11
N ARG A 205 -33.32 -13.61 -2.35
CA ARG A 205 -34.58 -14.39 -2.27
C ARG A 205 -35.17 -14.54 -0.86
N SER A 206 -34.53 -14.02 0.19
CA SER A 206 -35.07 -14.12 1.55
C SER A 206 -35.80 -12.83 1.97
N PRO A 207 -37.08 -12.88 2.39
CA PRO A 207 -37.72 -11.74 3.05
C PRO A 207 -36.99 -11.42 4.36
N PRO A 208 -36.95 -10.14 4.79
CA PRO A 208 -36.32 -9.75 6.04
C PRO A 208 -37.23 -10.16 7.21
N THR A 209 -37.20 -11.44 7.59
CA THR A 209 -37.89 -11.94 8.79
C THR A 209 -36.89 -12.45 9.80
N SER A 210 -35.96 -11.59 10.17
CA SER A 210 -35.37 -11.48 11.50
C SER A 210 -34.58 -10.17 11.53
N SER A 211 -34.47 -9.54 12.69
CA SER A 211 -33.75 -8.30 12.95
C SER A 211 -32.22 -8.37 12.73
N HIS A 212 -31.74 -9.31 11.92
CA HIS A 212 -30.33 -9.59 11.62
C HIS A 212 -29.99 -9.51 10.13
N SER A 213 -30.78 -8.79 9.32
CA SER A 213 -30.39 -8.45 7.93
C SER A 213 -29.29 -7.38 7.92
N GLN A 214 -28.13 -7.70 8.48
CA GLN A 214 -26.90 -6.97 8.22
C GLN A 214 -26.44 -7.32 6.81
N THR A 215 -26.26 -6.30 5.98
CA THR A 215 -25.46 -6.36 4.76
C THR A 215 -24.18 -7.14 5.06
N THR A 216 -24.01 -8.30 4.44
CA THR A 216 -22.88 -9.19 4.76
C THR A 216 -21.59 -8.45 4.44
N GLY A 217 -20.79 -8.12 5.47
CA GLY A 217 -19.58 -7.30 5.35
C GLY A 217 -18.43 -7.96 4.58
N TYR A 218 -18.64 -9.17 4.06
CA TYR A 218 -17.62 -9.94 3.35
C TYR A 218 -17.16 -9.28 2.07
N LYS A 219 -15.86 -9.38 1.83
CA LYS A 219 -15.18 -8.82 0.68
C LYS A 219 -14.20 -9.82 0.08
N PRO A 220 -14.13 -9.92 -1.27
CA PRO A 220 -13.09 -10.70 -1.92
C PRO A 220 -11.74 -10.00 -1.76
N PHE A 221 -10.70 -10.80 -1.60
CA PHE A 221 -9.30 -10.40 -1.54
C PHE A 221 -8.47 -11.39 -2.39
N GLY A 222 -7.29 -10.99 -2.83
CA GLY A 222 -6.48 -11.83 -3.73
C GLY A 222 -6.98 -11.91 -5.17
N THR A 223 -6.35 -12.79 -5.96
CA THR A 223 -6.68 -13.02 -7.37
C THR A 223 -7.62 -14.22 -7.50
N TYR A 224 -8.66 -14.12 -8.33
CA TYR A 224 -9.61 -15.20 -8.58
C TYR A 224 -9.41 -15.77 -9.98
N LEU A 225 -9.25 -17.08 -10.08
CA LEU A 225 -9.34 -17.83 -11.33
C LEU A 225 -10.76 -18.42 -11.42
N LEU A 226 -11.60 -17.78 -12.23
CA LEU A 226 -12.96 -18.25 -12.50
C LEU A 226 -12.94 -19.25 -13.66
N CYS A 227 -13.53 -20.41 -13.41
CA CYS A 227 -13.50 -21.57 -14.30
C CYS A 227 -14.91 -22.01 -14.69
N SER A 228 -15.09 -22.37 -15.95
CA SER A 228 -16.28 -23.05 -16.47
C SER A 228 -15.88 -24.26 -17.32
N GLU A 229 -16.85 -25.00 -17.84
CA GLU A 229 -16.57 -26.02 -18.86
C GLU A 229 -16.11 -25.43 -20.20
N LEU A 230 -16.33 -24.14 -20.44
CA LEU A 230 -16.01 -23.45 -21.68
C LEU A 230 -14.58 -22.88 -21.68
N GLY A 231 -14.13 -22.36 -20.55
CA GLY A 231 -12.79 -21.82 -20.35
C GLY A 231 -12.59 -21.21 -18.96
N CYS A 232 -11.53 -20.40 -18.80
CA CYS A 232 -11.21 -19.73 -17.55
C CYS A 232 -10.61 -18.34 -17.76
N ALA A 233 -10.74 -17.48 -16.76
CA ALA A 233 -10.17 -16.13 -16.75
C ALA A 233 -9.77 -15.71 -15.32
N CYS A 234 -8.70 -14.91 -15.22
CA CYS A 234 -8.21 -14.37 -13.95
C CYS A 234 -8.68 -12.94 -13.71
N PHE A 235 -9.20 -12.67 -12.53
CA PHE A 235 -9.66 -11.36 -12.09
C PHE A 235 -9.00 -10.97 -10.78
N ASP A 236 -8.62 -9.71 -10.65
CA ASP A 236 -8.03 -9.10 -9.45
C ASP A 236 -8.84 -7.89 -8.95
N ASN A 237 -9.84 -7.43 -9.73
CA ASN A 237 -10.75 -6.38 -9.32
C ASN A 237 -11.79 -6.90 -8.30
N PRO A 238 -11.74 -6.47 -7.03
CA PRO A 238 -12.60 -7.00 -5.98
C PRO A 238 -14.10 -6.76 -6.22
N ASP A 239 -14.48 -5.61 -6.77
CA ASP A 239 -15.89 -5.27 -6.99
C ASP A 239 -16.49 -6.17 -8.08
N LEU A 240 -15.74 -6.39 -9.16
CA LEU A 240 -16.14 -7.32 -10.22
C LEU A 240 -16.25 -8.75 -9.68
N ILE A 241 -15.26 -9.21 -8.91
CA ILE A 241 -15.29 -10.54 -8.30
C ILE A 241 -16.54 -10.69 -7.41
N LEU A 242 -16.84 -9.68 -6.59
CA LEU A 242 -17.99 -9.71 -5.68
C LEU A 242 -19.31 -9.85 -6.46
N GLU A 243 -19.49 -9.10 -7.55
CA GLU A 243 -20.67 -9.23 -8.40
C GLU A 243 -20.77 -10.59 -9.09
N LEU A 244 -19.65 -11.12 -9.61
CA LEU A 244 -19.64 -12.44 -10.24
C LEU A 244 -19.99 -13.55 -9.24
N LEU A 245 -19.48 -13.49 -8.01
CA LEU A 245 -19.82 -14.43 -6.96
C LEU A 245 -21.31 -14.36 -6.59
N LYS A 246 -21.91 -13.15 -6.51
CA LYS A 246 -23.36 -13.01 -6.27
C LYS A 246 -24.20 -13.65 -7.37
N VAL A 247 -23.78 -13.50 -8.63
CA VAL A 247 -24.49 -14.09 -9.76
C VAL A 247 -24.38 -15.62 -9.73
N ILE A 248 -23.19 -16.19 -9.50
CA ILE A 248 -23.02 -17.65 -9.31
C ILE A 248 -23.93 -18.17 -8.20
N SER A 249 -23.99 -17.45 -7.07
CA SER A 249 -24.86 -17.80 -5.94
C SER A 249 -26.36 -17.72 -6.24
N SER A 250 -26.77 -16.91 -7.21
CA SER A 250 -28.18 -16.71 -7.59
C SER A 250 -28.67 -17.67 -8.68
N GLU A 251 -27.79 -18.04 -9.62
CA GLU A 251 -28.14 -18.81 -10.82
C GLU A 251 -28.22 -20.33 -10.59
N VAL A 252 -27.49 -20.87 -9.61
CA VAL A 252 -27.53 -22.31 -9.30
C VAL A 252 -28.76 -22.61 -8.43
N ALA A 253 -29.93 -22.73 -9.07
CA ALA A 253 -31.22 -23.00 -8.43
C ALA A 253 -31.37 -24.41 -7.80
N GLY A 254 -30.26 -25.11 -7.50
CA GLY A 254 -30.23 -26.57 -7.29
C GLY A 254 -29.50 -27.09 -6.05
N GLY A 255 -29.31 -26.26 -5.01
CA GLY A 255 -28.60 -26.65 -3.79
C GLY A 255 -27.08 -26.77 -3.94
N LEU A 256 -26.36 -26.92 -2.82
CA LEU A 256 -24.91 -27.15 -2.80
C LEU A 256 -24.59 -28.48 -3.49
N ARG A 257 -23.89 -28.41 -4.63
CA ARG A 257 -23.40 -29.59 -5.37
C ARG A 257 -21.91 -29.72 -5.16
N ASP A 258 -21.45 -30.93 -4.92
CA ASP A 258 -20.01 -31.23 -4.90
C ASP A 258 -19.42 -30.99 -6.30
N VAL A 259 -18.43 -30.11 -6.38
CA VAL A 259 -17.81 -29.71 -7.64
C VAL A 259 -16.47 -30.42 -7.80
N ASP A 260 -16.37 -31.26 -8.82
CA ASP A 260 -15.12 -31.92 -9.17
C ASP A 260 -14.17 -30.96 -9.90
N TYR A 261 -13.38 -30.22 -9.12
CA TYR A 261 -12.33 -29.33 -9.61
C TYR A 261 -11.28 -30.05 -10.46
N ARG A 262 -11.02 -31.35 -10.22
CA ARG A 262 -10.03 -32.12 -11.02
C ARG A 262 -10.54 -32.30 -12.44
N LYS A 263 -11.81 -32.66 -12.62
CA LYS A 263 -12.43 -32.80 -13.95
C LYS A 263 -12.43 -31.48 -14.72
N ILE A 264 -12.72 -30.37 -14.04
CA ILE A 264 -12.73 -29.03 -14.65
C ILE A 264 -11.32 -28.66 -15.16
N LEU A 265 -10.30 -28.80 -14.32
CA LEU A 265 -8.92 -28.43 -14.68
C LEU A 265 -8.37 -29.28 -15.84
N ILE A 266 -8.65 -30.58 -15.87
CA ILE A 266 -8.24 -31.47 -16.98
C ILE A 266 -8.83 -30.96 -18.30
N ASN A 267 -10.14 -30.69 -18.33
CA ASN A 267 -10.81 -30.16 -19.53
C ASN A 267 -10.23 -28.80 -19.96
N LEU A 268 -9.99 -27.89 -19.00
CA LEU A 268 -9.40 -26.59 -19.29
C LEU A 268 -7.97 -26.71 -19.85
N LYS A 269 -7.15 -27.61 -19.30
CA LYS A 269 -5.78 -27.86 -19.75
C LYS A 269 -5.76 -28.42 -21.17
N GLU A 270 -6.61 -29.40 -21.46
CA GLU A 270 -6.78 -29.92 -22.82
C GLU A 270 -7.18 -28.80 -23.78
N ARG A 271 -8.18 -27.99 -23.43
CA ARG A 271 -8.63 -26.87 -24.29
C ARG A 271 -7.56 -25.81 -24.52
N ALA A 272 -6.79 -25.45 -23.50
CA ALA A 272 -5.70 -24.50 -23.62
C ALA A 272 -4.59 -25.00 -24.56
N ILE A 273 -4.36 -26.32 -24.61
CA ILE A 273 -3.40 -26.96 -25.51
C ILE A 273 -3.96 -27.09 -26.94
N PHE A 274 -5.24 -27.46 -27.10
CA PHE A 274 -5.86 -27.74 -28.40
C PHE A 274 -6.36 -26.49 -29.15
N LYS A 275 -6.74 -25.42 -28.46
CA LYS A 275 -7.18 -24.17 -29.09
C LYS A 275 -6.05 -23.15 -29.08
N GLY A 276 -5.20 -23.16 -30.11
CA GLY A 276 -4.49 -21.95 -30.52
C GLY A 276 -5.51 -20.82 -30.70
N LEU A 277 -5.33 -19.71 -29.99
CA LEU A 277 -6.16 -18.49 -29.91
C LEU A 277 -7.16 -18.33 -31.09
N GLN A 278 -8.41 -18.76 -30.93
CA GLN A 278 -9.47 -18.41 -31.87
C GLN A 278 -9.79 -16.92 -31.71
N GLN A 279 -9.37 -16.12 -32.70
CA GLN A 279 -9.85 -14.75 -32.92
C GLN A 279 -11.27 -14.84 -33.50
N VAL A 280 -12.29 -14.55 -32.69
CA VAL A 280 -13.63 -14.25 -33.19
C VAL A 280 -13.60 -12.81 -33.68
N GLY A 281 -13.80 -12.63 -34.98
CA GLY A 281 -13.83 -11.32 -35.62
C GLY A 281 -15.25 -10.79 -35.68
N GLU A 282 -15.60 -9.86 -34.79
CA GLU A 282 -16.68 -8.89 -35.00
C GLU A 282 -16.25 -7.51 -34.49
N ARG A 283 -16.58 -6.47 -35.26
CA ARG A 283 -16.17 -5.08 -35.00
C ARG A 283 -17.03 -4.48 -33.88
N PHE A 284 -16.47 -4.41 -32.68
CA PHE A 284 -16.99 -3.58 -31.59
C PHE A 284 -16.20 -2.27 -31.49
N ALA A 285 -16.86 -1.20 -31.01
CA ALA A 285 -16.31 0.16 -31.01
C ALA A 285 -15.23 0.42 -29.93
N ASP A 286 -15.12 -0.45 -28.92
CA ASP A 286 -14.12 -0.38 -27.85
C ASP A 286 -13.48 -1.77 -27.58
N PRO A 287 -12.16 -1.93 -27.80
CA PRO A 287 -11.46 -3.21 -27.59
C PRO A 287 -11.44 -3.71 -26.14
N LEU A 288 -11.55 -2.82 -25.14
CA LEU A 288 -11.47 -3.17 -23.72
C LEU A 288 -12.76 -3.82 -23.22
N SER A 289 -13.91 -3.18 -23.49
CA SER A 289 -15.22 -3.76 -23.18
C SER A 289 -15.43 -5.10 -23.87
N PHE A 290 -14.96 -5.27 -25.11
CA PHE A 290 -15.03 -6.56 -25.81
C PHE A 290 -14.24 -7.67 -25.10
N GLY A 291 -13.00 -7.39 -24.65
CA GLY A 291 -12.20 -8.35 -23.90
C GLY A 291 -12.91 -8.83 -22.63
N ILE A 292 -13.51 -7.89 -21.89
CA ILE A 292 -14.28 -8.20 -20.67
C ILE A 292 -15.53 -9.02 -21.00
N ILE A 293 -16.30 -8.66 -22.04
CA ILE A 293 -17.49 -9.40 -22.46
C ILE A 293 -17.12 -10.83 -22.85
N MET A 294 -16.09 -11.01 -23.67
CA MET A 294 -15.59 -12.33 -24.05
C MET A 294 -15.14 -13.17 -22.86
N ASP A 295 -14.42 -12.56 -21.93
CA ASP A 295 -13.96 -13.26 -20.73
C ASP A 295 -15.16 -13.73 -19.89
N LEU A 296 -16.18 -12.87 -19.72
CA LEU A 296 -17.43 -13.19 -19.02
C LEU A 296 -18.24 -14.31 -19.70
N GLU A 297 -18.38 -14.29 -21.02
CA GLU A 297 -19.05 -15.37 -21.77
C GLU A 297 -18.31 -16.71 -21.59
N ILE A 298 -16.97 -16.68 -21.64
CA ILE A 298 -16.15 -17.88 -21.47
C ILE A 298 -16.28 -18.46 -20.06
N ILE A 299 -16.41 -17.63 -19.03
CA ILE A 299 -16.68 -18.10 -17.66
C ILE A 299 -18.15 -18.45 -17.42
N GLY A 300 -19.01 -18.31 -18.46
CA GLY A 300 -20.40 -18.80 -18.47
C GLY A 300 -21.45 -17.77 -18.07
N PHE A 301 -21.14 -16.48 -18.17
CA PHE A 301 -22.05 -15.37 -17.85
C PHE A 301 -22.51 -14.70 -19.14
N ASP A 302 -23.82 -14.63 -19.38
CA ASP A 302 -24.42 -14.01 -20.57
C ASP A 302 -24.95 -12.60 -20.23
N GLN A 303 -24.42 -11.56 -20.87
CA GLN A 303 -24.82 -10.16 -20.63
C GLN A 303 -26.14 -9.76 -21.31
N THR A 304 -26.88 -10.68 -21.94
CA THR A 304 -28.19 -10.36 -22.54
C THR A 304 -29.31 -10.02 -21.53
N LYS A 305 -29.01 -9.95 -20.23
CA LYS A 305 -29.96 -9.52 -19.19
C LYS A 305 -29.38 -8.39 -18.34
N ASP A 306 -29.97 -7.21 -18.51
CA ASP A 306 -29.77 -5.95 -17.78
C ASP A 306 -29.05 -6.07 -16.43
N THR A 307 -27.78 -5.69 -16.41
CA THR A 307 -27.15 -5.13 -15.20
C THR A 307 -26.47 -3.81 -15.60
N GLY A 308 -26.97 -2.73 -14.99
CA GLY A 308 -26.65 -1.36 -15.37
C GLY A 308 -25.18 -0.99 -15.19
N SER A 309 -24.70 -0.14 -16.11
CA SER A 309 -23.61 0.83 -15.93
C SER A 309 -22.44 0.36 -15.06
N GLY A 310 -21.63 -0.56 -15.58
CA GLY A 310 -20.29 -0.82 -15.05
C GLY A 310 -19.45 0.46 -15.08
N SER A 311 -19.23 1.05 -13.92
CA SER A 311 -18.38 2.23 -13.73
C SER A 311 -16.96 1.89 -14.20
N GLN A 312 -16.49 2.60 -15.22
CA GLN A 312 -15.12 2.52 -15.70
C GLN A 312 -14.17 2.99 -14.60
N ASN A 313 -13.31 2.09 -14.11
CA ASN A 313 -12.08 2.47 -13.43
C ASN A 313 -10.91 1.71 -14.06
N PRO A 314 -10.08 2.34 -14.90
CA PRO A 314 -8.88 1.72 -15.39
C PRO A 314 -7.79 1.78 -14.32
N SER A 315 -7.29 0.63 -13.90
CA SER A 315 -5.90 0.47 -13.43
C SER A 315 -5.35 -0.86 -13.97
N PRO A 316 -4.04 -0.99 -14.28
CA PRO A 316 -2.92 -0.25 -13.73
C PRO A 316 -2.00 0.38 -14.80
N GLN A 317 -2.09 1.70 -15.03
CA GLN A 317 -1.02 2.49 -15.69
C GLN A 317 0.04 3.02 -14.70
N ASN A 318 -0.06 2.66 -13.40
CA ASN A 318 0.61 3.40 -12.33
C ASN A 318 2.15 3.31 -12.35
N LYS A 319 2.75 2.14 -12.64
CA LYS A 319 4.21 1.97 -12.48
C LYS A 319 5.06 2.85 -13.42
N ALA A 320 4.62 3.06 -14.66
CA ALA A 320 5.33 3.94 -15.61
C ALA A 320 5.11 5.43 -15.28
N SER A 321 3.93 5.79 -14.79
CA SER A 321 3.61 7.11 -14.26
C SER A 321 4.47 7.46 -13.04
N ASP A 322 4.64 6.51 -12.12
CA ASP A 322 5.34 6.76 -10.85
C ASP A 322 6.86 6.97 -11.04
N ALA A 323 7.48 6.23 -11.96
CA ALA A 323 8.89 6.43 -12.31
C ALA A 323 9.13 7.81 -12.97
N LYS A 324 8.19 8.27 -13.81
CA LYS A 324 8.26 9.59 -14.44
C LYS A 324 8.09 10.70 -13.40
N LYS A 325 7.09 10.59 -12.51
CA LYS A 325 6.88 11.51 -11.39
C LYS A 325 8.14 11.63 -10.52
N LEU A 326 8.77 10.52 -10.19
CA LEU A 326 9.99 10.53 -9.38
C LEU A 326 11.15 11.29 -10.05
N ASN A 327 11.30 11.18 -11.37
CA ASN A 327 12.32 11.93 -12.10
C ASN A 327 12.02 13.44 -12.13
N ASP A 328 10.76 13.82 -12.36
CA ASP A 328 10.34 15.23 -12.34
C ASP A 328 10.60 15.86 -10.95
N ILE A 329 10.34 15.12 -9.88
CA ILE A 329 10.61 15.53 -8.51
C ILE A 329 12.11 15.72 -8.24
N LYS A 330 12.96 14.82 -8.75
CA LYS A 330 14.43 15.00 -8.67
C LYS A 330 14.89 16.23 -9.43
N ILE A 331 14.30 16.52 -10.59
CA ILE A 331 14.59 17.72 -11.37
C ILE A 331 14.21 18.96 -10.56
N HIS A 332 13.00 19.01 -9.98
CA HIS A 332 12.57 20.13 -9.15
C HIS A 332 13.49 20.37 -7.94
N MET A 333 13.91 19.30 -7.28
CA MET A 333 14.87 19.37 -6.17
C MET A 333 16.22 19.96 -6.61
N ALA A 334 16.77 19.49 -7.75
CA ALA A 334 18.02 20.01 -8.31
C ALA A 334 17.90 21.49 -8.72
N GLN A 335 16.73 21.93 -9.18
CA GLN A 335 16.46 23.34 -9.46
C GLN A 335 16.49 24.20 -8.18
N LEU A 336 15.97 23.69 -7.05
CA LEU A 336 16.08 24.37 -5.76
C LEU A 336 17.54 24.46 -5.28
N GLU A 337 18.33 23.40 -5.44
CA GLU A 337 19.76 23.41 -5.12
C GLU A 337 20.52 24.45 -5.97
N TRP A 338 20.21 24.54 -7.26
CA TRP A 338 20.81 25.53 -8.14
C TRP A 338 20.38 26.96 -7.80
N TYR A 339 19.12 27.15 -7.45
CA TYR A 339 18.61 28.43 -6.95
C TYR A 339 19.33 28.83 -5.67
N LYS A 340 19.52 27.89 -4.74
CA LYS A 340 20.24 28.13 -3.50
C LYS A 340 21.67 28.58 -3.73
N LYS A 341 22.40 27.88 -4.62
CA LYS A 341 23.74 28.28 -5.05
C LYS A 341 23.77 29.70 -5.63
N LYS A 342 22.86 30.01 -6.57
CA LYS A 342 22.82 31.34 -7.20
C LYS A 342 22.45 32.47 -6.23
N SER A 343 21.59 32.19 -5.26
CA SER A 343 21.19 33.18 -4.24
C SER A 343 22.31 33.46 -3.24
N LYS A 344 23.20 32.49 -3.01
CA LYS A 344 24.46 32.69 -2.29
C LYS A 344 25.40 33.63 -3.03
N ASP A 345 25.53 33.49 -4.35
CA ASP A 345 26.37 34.38 -5.19
C ASP A 345 25.88 35.84 -5.16
N LEU A 346 24.61 36.07 -4.84
CA LEU A 346 24.02 37.41 -4.66
C LEU A 346 24.16 37.96 -3.22
N ASN A 347 24.87 37.27 -2.33
CA ASN A 347 25.05 37.64 -0.92
C ASN A 347 23.74 37.82 -0.11
N LYS A 348 22.64 37.20 -0.57
CA LYS A 348 21.31 37.26 0.06
C LYS A 348 20.91 35.95 0.72
N GLY A 349 21.23 34.82 0.07
CA GLY A 349 20.73 33.51 0.48
C GLY A 349 19.33 33.24 -0.10
N TYR A 350 19.03 31.96 -0.24
CA TYR A 350 17.84 31.51 -0.98
C TYR A 350 16.52 31.82 -0.28
N TYR A 351 16.51 31.81 1.06
CA TYR A 351 15.38 32.21 1.88
C TYR A 351 14.97 33.66 1.61
N ASP A 352 15.90 34.60 1.77
CA ASP A 352 15.65 36.02 1.56
C ASP A 352 15.35 36.37 0.10
N CYS A 353 16.04 35.76 -0.86
CA CYS A 353 15.71 35.94 -2.28
C CYS A 353 14.25 35.54 -2.56
N PHE A 354 13.81 34.42 -2.00
CA PHE A 354 12.46 33.91 -2.19
C PHE A 354 11.40 34.74 -1.48
N LYS A 355 11.67 35.17 -0.23
CA LYS A 355 10.78 36.04 0.55
C LYS A 355 10.53 37.36 -0.17
N ASN A 356 11.57 37.95 -0.78
CA ASN A 356 11.46 39.26 -1.42
C ASN A 356 10.88 39.24 -2.85
N GLN A 357 10.77 38.06 -3.50
CA GLN A 357 10.26 37.85 -4.88
C GLN A 357 10.70 38.90 -5.91
N GLY A 358 12.00 39.24 -5.94
CA GLY A 358 12.51 40.31 -6.79
C GLY A 358 12.71 39.95 -8.27
N SER A 359 12.56 38.68 -8.67
CA SER A 359 12.92 38.22 -10.02
C SER A 359 12.01 37.15 -10.59
N LYS A 360 11.93 37.08 -11.93
CA LYS A 360 11.19 36.02 -12.67
C LYS A 360 11.60 34.59 -12.28
N ARG A 361 12.81 34.41 -11.75
CA ARG A 361 13.28 33.10 -11.23
C ARG A 361 12.45 32.65 -10.04
N ASP A 362 12.04 33.56 -9.17
CA ASP A 362 11.35 33.25 -7.91
C ASP A 362 9.95 32.66 -8.18
N ILE A 363 9.29 33.10 -9.27
CA ILE A 363 8.02 32.52 -9.75
C ILE A 363 8.17 31.04 -10.12
N LYS A 364 9.26 30.66 -10.80
CA LYS A 364 9.51 29.25 -11.14
C LYS A 364 9.80 28.41 -9.90
N ILE A 365 10.46 29.00 -8.89
CA ILE A 365 10.72 28.34 -7.62
C ILE A 365 9.42 28.06 -6.86
N GLU A 366 8.46 28.99 -6.89
CA GLU A 366 7.12 28.78 -6.33
C GLU A 366 6.43 27.54 -6.96
N GLN A 367 6.54 27.38 -8.29
CA GLN A 367 6.00 26.21 -9.00
C GLN A 367 6.68 24.91 -8.59
N TYR A 368 8.02 24.89 -8.58
CA TYR A 368 8.78 23.71 -8.18
C TYR A 368 8.52 23.32 -6.72
N ARG A 369 8.42 24.31 -5.82
CA ARG A 369 8.01 24.13 -4.43
C ARG A 369 6.65 23.45 -4.36
N GLY A 370 5.66 23.98 -5.07
CA GLY A 370 4.30 23.41 -5.11
C GLY A 370 4.26 21.95 -5.57
N HIS A 371 4.97 21.61 -6.64
CA HIS A 371 5.05 20.23 -7.13
C HIS A 371 5.71 19.28 -6.11
N LEU A 372 6.79 19.72 -5.47
CA LEU A 372 7.45 18.95 -4.40
C LEU A 372 6.51 18.74 -3.22
N THR A 373 5.77 19.78 -2.80
CA THR A 373 4.82 19.68 -1.69
C THR A 373 3.67 18.74 -1.98
N ILE A 374 3.10 18.76 -3.19
CA ILE A 374 2.04 17.82 -3.58
C ILE A 374 2.57 16.38 -3.50
N TYR A 375 3.72 16.11 -4.13
CA TYR A 375 4.32 14.78 -4.12
C TYR A 375 4.60 14.26 -2.71
N TRP A 376 5.20 15.08 -1.84
CA TRP A 376 5.53 14.64 -0.49
C TRP A 376 4.31 14.47 0.41
N LYS A 377 3.24 15.25 0.21
CA LYS A 377 1.94 14.99 0.85
C LYS A 377 1.35 13.66 0.42
N ASP A 378 1.36 13.37 -0.89
CA ASP A 378 0.88 12.09 -1.43
C ASP A 378 1.71 10.92 -0.89
N MET A 379 3.03 11.07 -0.80
CA MET A 379 3.93 10.05 -0.24
C MET A 379 3.65 9.79 1.24
N VAL A 380 3.46 10.84 2.04
CA VAL A 380 3.11 10.72 3.46
C VAL A 380 1.76 10.00 3.61
N ALA A 381 0.75 10.38 2.82
CA ALA A 381 -0.55 9.71 2.83
C ALA A 381 -0.44 8.23 2.42
N GLN A 382 0.40 7.90 1.44
CA GLN A 382 0.65 6.50 1.04
C GLN A 382 1.30 5.69 2.17
N VAL A 383 2.20 6.29 2.97
CA VAL A 383 2.80 5.61 4.12
C VAL A 383 1.74 5.31 5.18
N GLN A 384 0.85 6.28 5.45
CA GLN A 384 -0.22 6.13 6.45
C GLN A 384 -1.25 5.06 6.07
N ARG A 385 -1.48 4.85 4.77
CA ARG A 385 -2.34 3.77 4.25
C ARG A 385 -1.72 2.37 4.34
N LYS A 386 -0.42 2.24 4.63
CA LYS A 386 0.25 0.93 4.67
C LYS A 386 0.14 0.26 6.04
N PRO A 387 0.10 -1.08 6.09
CA PRO A 387 0.20 -1.82 7.36
C PRO A 387 1.46 -1.43 8.14
N GLN A 388 1.43 -1.47 9.47
CA GLN A 388 2.47 -0.89 10.32
C GLN A 388 3.91 -1.33 9.98
N LYS A 389 4.17 -2.64 9.82
CA LYS A 389 5.50 -3.18 9.51
C LYS A 389 6.01 -2.76 8.12
N GLU A 390 5.12 -2.73 7.12
CA GLU A 390 5.46 -2.28 5.77
C GLU A 390 5.61 -0.75 5.70
N GLY A 391 4.78 -0.02 6.44
CA GLY A 391 4.91 1.40 6.68
C GLY A 391 6.30 1.72 7.19
N ALA A 392 6.80 0.98 8.19
CA ALA A 392 8.17 1.13 8.69
C ALA A 392 9.25 0.85 7.62
N SER A 393 9.17 -0.27 6.90
CA SER A 393 10.13 -0.58 5.81
C SER A 393 10.11 0.45 4.68
N PHE A 394 8.91 0.93 4.33
CA PHE A 394 8.74 1.98 3.33
C PHE A 394 9.29 3.31 3.83
N ARG A 395 9.05 3.69 5.10
CA ARG A 395 9.65 4.87 5.74
C ARG A 395 11.17 4.85 5.63
N THR A 396 11.83 3.72 5.91
CA THR A 396 13.30 3.62 5.82
C THR A 396 13.84 3.99 4.45
N SER A 397 13.15 3.61 3.36
CA SER A 397 13.58 3.90 1.99
C SER A 397 13.44 5.38 1.59
N TRP A 398 12.54 6.11 2.25
CA TRP A 398 12.21 7.51 1.94
C TRP A 398 12.66 8.51 3.02
N LEU A 399 13.23 8.02 4.12
CA LEU A 399 13.65 8.81 5.27
C LEU A 399 14.63 9.92 4.87
N TYR A 400 15.69 9.55 4.15
CA TYR A 400 16.73 10.49 3.73
C TYR A 400 16.22 11.49 2.68
N PRO A 401 15.57 11.08 1.57
CA PRO A 401 14.99 12.03 0.62
C PRO A 401 13.94 12.94 1.25
N GLY A 402 13.09 12.43 2.15
CA GLY A 402 12.06 13.20 2.83
C GLY A 402 12.63 14.24 3.79
N THR A 403 13.71 13.89 4.49
CA THR A 403 14.46 14.82 5.34
C THR A 403 15.13 15.92 4.53
N THR A 404 15.75 15.57 3.39
CA THR A 404 16.36 16.56 2.48
C THR A 404 15.31 17.51 1.90
N TYR A 405 14.15 16.99 1.48
CA TYR A 405 13.01 17.80 1.06
C TYR A 405 12.58 18.76 2.16
N ARG A 406 12.31 18.27 3.36
CA ARG A 406 11.89 19.10 4.51
C ARG A 406 12.88 20.24 4.76
N ARG A 407 14.18 19.94 4.81
CA ARG A 407 15.23 20.93 5.07
C ARG A 407 15.45 21.94 3.94
N MET A 408 15.04 21.64 2.71
CA MET A 408 15.16 22.56 1.57
C MET A 408 13.89 23.38 1.32
N VAL A 409 12.71 22.79 1.53
CA VAL A 409 11.43 23.36 1.10
C VAL A 409 10.69 24.04 2.24
N GLU A 410 10.74 23.51 3.48
CA GLU A 410 10.05 24.12 4.62
C GLU A 410 10.51 25.58 4.88
N PRO A 411 11.80 25.95 4.73
CA PRO A 411 12.23 27.35 4.75
C PRO A 411 11.52 28.25 3.72
N LEU A 412 11.19 27.73 2.54
CA LEU A 412 10.48 28.51 1.51
C LEU A 412 8.99 28.67 1.85
N ASP A 413 8.38 27.68 2.51
CA ASP A 413 7.01 27.81 3.02
C ASP A 413 6.95 28.80 4.20
N ILE A 414 7.96 28.80 5.08
CA ILE A 414 8.15 29.80 6.13
C ILE A 414 8.26 31.20 5.51
N ALA A 415 9.13 31.38 4.50
CA ALA A 415 9.29 32.64 3.80
C ALA A 415 7.97 33.15 3.21
N ALA A 416 7.19 32.26 2.58
CA ALA A 416 5.87 32.61 2.05
C ALA A 416 4.88 33.01 3.16
N PHE A 417 4.87 32.28 4.28
CA PHE A 417 3.99 32.54 5.43
C PHE A 417 4.23 33.92 6.05
N TYR A 418 5.49 34.27 6.34
CA TYR A 418 5.83 35.57 6.93
C TYR A 418 5.77 36.72 5.92
N ARG A 419 5.94 36.46 4.61
CA ARG A 419 5.71 37.46 3.55
C ARG A 419 4.27 37.96 3.52
N GLU A 420 3.30 37.11 3.90
CA GLU A 420 1.89 37.48 4.03
C GLU A 420 1.57 38.24 5.32
N GLY A 421 2.56 38.53 6.17
CA GLY A 421 2.37 39.25 7.43
C GLY A 421 1.74 38.39 8.54
N ARG A 422 1.75 37.06 8.39
CA ARG A 422 1.31 36.13 9.44
C ARG A 422 2.42 35.92 10.48
N THR A 423 2.05 35.44 11.66
CA THR A 423 2.97 35.19 12.79
C THR A 423 2.78 33.78 13.37
N ASP A 424 3.79 33.30 14.10
CA ASP A 424 3.81 32.00 14.76
C ASP A 424 3.57 30.83 13.80
N TYR A 425 4.50 30.64 12.85
CA TYR A 425 4.43 29.56 11.87
C TYR A 425 4.34 28.17 12.51
N ILE A 426 5.01 27.95 13.64
CA ILE A 426 5.10 26.63 14.29
C ILE A 426 3.71 26.12 14.69
N ASN A 427 2.88 26.99 15.25
CA ASN A 427 1.54 26.64 15.70
C ASN A 427 0.48 26.85 14.61
N ASN A 428 0.61 27.91 13.80
CA ASN A 428 -0.47 28.36 12.90
C ASN A 428 -0.25 28.05 11.41
N GLY A 429 0.99 27.72 11.00
CA GLY A 429 1.36 27.57 9.59
C GLY A 429 1.92 26.20 9.20
N ARG A 430 2.46 25.46 10.16
CA ARG A 430 3.24 24.25 9.88
C ARG A 430 2.36 23.09 9.42
N SER A 431 2.54 22.70 8.16
CA SER A 431 1.78 21.61 7.55
C SER A 431 2.05 20.24 8.22
N PRO A 432 1.03 19.37 8.39
CA PRO A 432 1.18 18.07 9.05
C PRO A 432 2.25 17.16 8.45
N HIS A 433 2.43 17.19 7.12
CA HIS A 433 3.40 16.34 6.44
C HIS A 433 4.86 16.62 6.87
N TYR A 434 5.21 17.87 7.21
CA TYR A 434 6.54 18.18 7.74
C TYR A 434 6.74 17.65 9.16
N LYS A 435 5.70 17.70 10.00
CA LYS A 435 5.73 17.14 11.36
C LYS A 435 5.96 15.63 11.32
N LEU A 436 5.22 14.92 10.47
CA LEU A 436 5.38 13.47 10.28
C LEU A 436 6.77 13.10 9.74
N LEU A 437 7.26 13.82 8.72
CA LEU A 437 8.62 13.59 8.18
C LEU A 437 9.72 13.85 9.21
N GLN A 438 9.53 14.83 10.10
CA GLN A 438 10.47 15.07 11.21
C GLN A 438 10.41 13.94 12.23
N GLN A 439 9.21 13.57 12.68
CA GLN A 439 8.99 12.50 13.65
C GLN A 439 9.62 11.17 13.17
N TRP A 440 9.36 10.76 11.93
CA TRP A 440 9.93 9.53 11.38
C TRP A 440 11.46 9.55 11.36
N TYR A 441 12.07 10.70 11.07
CA TYR A 441 13.53 10.84 11.10
C TYR A 441 14.10 10.74 12.52
N GLU A 442 13.43 11.32 13.51
CA GLU A 442 13.86 11.30 14.91
C GLU A 442 13.70 9.91 15.55
N GLU A 443 12.67 9.15 15.17
CA GLU A 443 12.46 7.76 15.60
C GLU A 443 13.59 6.82 15.10
N ASP A 444 14.09 7.03 13.88
CA ASP A 444 15.10 6.17 13.25
C ASP A 444 16.56 6.56 13.57
N VAL A 445 16.82 7.82 13.94
CA VAL A 445 18.19 8.33 14.14
C VAL A 445 18.65 8.20 15.60
N LYS A 446 19.57 7.27 15.85
CA LYS A 446 20.30 7.18 17.14
C LYS A 446 21.18 8.43 17.37
N PRO A 447 21.34 8.90 18.62
CA PRO A 447 22.13 10.09 18.93
C PRO A 447 23.58 9.95 18.44
N PRO A 448 24.21 11.04 17.97
CA PRO A 448 25.55 11.00 17.40
C PRO A 448 26.61 10.63 18.45
N SER A 449 27.55 9.74 18.08
CA SER A 449 28.79 9.52 18.83
C SER A 449 29.75 10.70 18.65
N ARG A 450 30.64 10.95 19.62
CA ARG A 450 31.62 12.06 19.60
C ARG A 450 32.49 12.10 18.34
N ASP A 451 32.81 10.94 17.75
CA ASP A 451 33.60 10.83 16.51
C ASP A 451 32.93 11.46 15.27
N LYS A 452 31.62 11.77 15.30
CA LYS A 452 30.92 12.39 14.16
C LYS A 452 31.13 13.90 14.05
N LEU A 453 31.53 14.60 15.12
CA LEU A 453 31.59 16.07 15.13
C LEU A 453 32.69 16.62 14.20
N ASP A 454 33.87 16.01 14.20
CA ASP A 454 34.98 16.42 13.34
C ASP A 454 34.66 16.21 11.84
N SER A 455 33.90 15.16 11.52
CA SER A 455 33.44 14.90 10.16
C SER A 455 32.36 15.90 9.69
N LYS A 456 31.52 16.42 10.60
CA LYS A 456 30.54 17.47 10.31
C LYS A 456 31.25 18.78 9.98
N LYS A 457 32.28 19.15 10.75
CA LYS A 457 33.08 20.37 10.57
C LYS A 457 33.69 20.49 9.16
N LEU A 458 34.11 19.37 8.57
CA LEU A 458 34.68 19.31 7.22
C LEU A 458 33.64 19.49 6.09
N LYS A 459 32.34 19.33 6.36
CA LYS A 459 31.26 19.32 5.35
C LYS A 459 30.28 20.49 5.45
N VAL A 460 30.47 21.40 6.42
CA VAL A 460 29.55 22.50 6.76
C VAL A 460 29.20 23.39 5.56
N SER A 461 30.12 23.56 4.62
CA SER A 461 29.95 24.43 3.45
C SER A 461 28.81 24.02 2.51
N GLY A 462 28.40 22.74 2.53
CA GLY A 462 27.36 22.18 1.69
C GLY A 462 26.10 21.71 2.42
N ILE A 463 25.97 21.97 3.73
CA ILE A 463 24.83 21.44 4.50
C ILE A 463 23.57 22.28 4.32
N LEU A 464 22.44 21.60 4.32
CA LEU A 464 21.16 22.21 4.68
C LEU A 464 21.08 22.30 6.20
N THR A 465 20.53 23.39 6.73
CA THR A 465 20.30 23.56 8.16
C THR A 465 19.52 22.36 8.70
N GLU A 466 19.99 21.77 9.79
CA GLU A 466 19.42 20.53 10.32
C GLU A 466 18.00 20.72 10.83
N ASP A 467 17.80 21.85 11.53
CA ASP A 467 16.50 22.36 11.92
C ASP A 467 15.85 23.15 10.79
N SER A 468 14.82 22.57 10.19
CA SER A 468 14.07 23.22 9.10
C SER A 468 13.20 24.39 9.56
N LEU A 469 12.98 24.55 10.88
CA LEU A 469 12.25 25.67 11.48
C LEU A 469 13.13 26.86 11.83
N PHE A 470 14.44 26.77 11.63
CA PHE A 470 15.40 27.84 11.94
C PHE A 470 14.92 29.23 11.51
N TRP A 471 14.42 29.36 10.28
CA TRP A 471 13.96 30.66 9.76
C TRP A 471 12.68 31.16 10.44
N ALA A 472 11.79 30.28 10.93
CA ALA A 472 10.64 30.73 11.70
C ALA A 472 11.10 31.37 13.03
N HIS A 473 12.11 30.79 13.68
CA HIS A 473 12.72 31.39 14.87
C HIS A 473 13.36 32.75 14.59
N VAL A 474 14.04 32.91 13.44
CA VAL A 474 14.60 34.20 13.01
C VAL A 474 13.51 35.26 12.85
N GLU A 475 12.37 34.92 12.23
CA GLU A 475 11.27 35.87 12.01
C GLU A 475 10.62 36.30 13.33
N GLU A 476 10.37 35.38 14.25
CA GLU A 476 9.85 35.72 15.59
C GLU A 476 10.83 36.60 16.39
N ALA A 477 12.14 36.37 16.23
CA ALA A 477 13.16 37.22 16.82
C ALA A 477 13.19 38.61 16.18
N LEU A 478 13.01 38.73 14.86
CA LEU A 478 12.88 40.02 14.18
C LEU A 478 11.64 40.79 14.64
N LEU A 479 10.50 40.12 14.79
CA LEU A 479 9.27 40.73 15.34
C LEU A 479 9.47 41.22 16.78
N SER A 480 10.21 40.45 17.60
CA SER A 480 10.58 40.86 18.96
C SER A 480 11.47 42.11 18.95
N CYS A 481 12.39 42.21 17.98
CA CYS A 481 13.21 43.38 17.72
C CYS A 481 12.38 44.63 17.35
N GLU A 482 11.39 44.47 16.47
CA GLU A 482 10.48 45.55 16.08
C GLU A 482 9.61 46.02 17.25
N SER A 483 9.13 45.08 18.07
CA SER A 483 8.37 45.35 19.30
C SER A 483 9.17 46.21 20.30
N LEU A 484 10.47 45.92 20.46
CA LEU A 484 11.36 46.71 21.34
C LEU A 484 11.59 48.13 20.84
N LYS A 485 11.68 48.33 19.51
CA LYS A 485 11.86 49.65 18.89
C LYS A 485 10.57 50.46 18.85
N SER A 486 9.41 49.82 18.97
CA SER A 486 8.12 50.49 18.99
C SER A 486 7.97 51.42 20.20
N ALA A 487 7.64 52.69 19.96
CA ALA A 487 7.40 53.68 21.01
C ALA A 487 6.18 53.35 21.90
N ASN A 488 5.30 52.46 21.42
CA ASN A 488 4.01 52.13 22.06
C ASN A 488 4.06 50.84 22.91
N SER A 489 5.23 50.18 23.06
CA SER A 489 5.35 48.93 23.82
C SER A 489 5.36 49.15 25.33
N THR A 490 4.58 48.35 26.06
CA THR A 490 4.58 48.39 27.54
C THR A 490 5.88 47.81 28.12
N LEU A 491 6.19 48.14 29.37
CA LEU A 491 7.40 47.63 30.06
C LEU A 491 7.44 46.08 30.08
N GLU A 492 6.29 45.45 30.31
CA GLU A 492 6.15 43.99 30.31
C GLU A 492 6.36 43.38 28.93
N GLN A 493 5.81 43.99 27.87
CA GLN A 493 6.03 43.57 26.48
C GLN A 493 7.50 43.69 26.08
N ARG A 494 8.18 44.75 26.51
CA ARG A 494 9.62 44.93 26.27
C ARG A 494 10.42 43.84 26.98
N LYS A 495 10.12 43.57 28.24
CA LYS A 495 10.78 42.51 29.01
C LYS A 495 10.59 41.13 28.35
N SER A 496 9.36 40.80 27.97
CA SER A 496 9.07 39.54 27.27
C SER A 496 9.77 39.43 25.91
N SER A 497 9.83 40.54 25.14
CA SER A 497 10.51 40.56 23.84
C SER A 497 12.02 40.37 24.02
N TRP A 498 12.61 40.96 25.06
CA TRP A 498 14.02 40.76 25.39
C TRP A 498 14.32 39.32 25.82
N ASP A 499 13.49 38.73 26.68
CA ASP A 499 13.65 37.33 27.10
C ASP A 499 13.58 36.36 25.90
N ASN A 500 12.72 36.64 24.91
CA ASN A 500 12.64 35.86 23.68
C ASN A 500 13.92 35.99 22.83
N LEU A 501 14.50 37.19 22.74
CA LEU A 501 15.75 37.43 22.02
C LEU A 501 16.94 36.72 22.67
N VAL A 502 17.01 36.71 24.01
CA VAL A 502 18.05 35.98 24.75
C VAL A 502 17.95 34.48 24.49
N LYS A 503 16.74 33.90 24.60
CA LYS A 503 16.49 32.48 24.29
C LYS A 503 16.87 32.12 22.84
N PHE A 504 16.53 33.00 21.90
CA PHE A 504 16.91 32.79 20.51
C PHE A 504 18.43 32.87 20.31
N GLY A 505 19.12 33.79 20.99
CA GLY A 505 20.58 33.89 20.99
C GLY A 505 21.25 32.62 21.50
N GLU A 506 20.76 32.06 22.62
CA GLU A 506 21.24 30.78 23.17
C GLU A 506 21.07 29.64 22.18
N TYR A 507 19.87 29.51 21.59
CA TYR A 507 19.57 28.53 20.54
C TYR A 507 20.52 28.66 19.34
N VAL A 508 20.74 29.88 18.83
CA VAL A 508 21.65 30.13 17.70
C VAL A 508 23.07 29.68 18.02
N MET A 509 23.57 30.01 19.21
CA MET A 509 24.92 29.61 19.63
C MET A 509 25.07 28.09 19.74
N GLU A 510 24.04 27.39 20.22
CA GLU A 510 24.00 25.93 20.23
C GLU A 510 24.07 25.35 18.80
N GLN A 511 23.24 25.86 17.90
CA GLN A 511 23.21 25.39 16.50
C GLN A 511 24.54 25.63 15.77
N ILE A 512 25.18 26.78 16.01
CA ILE A 512 26.51 27.10 15.47
C ILE A 512 27.57 26.17 16.06
N GLY A 513 27.57 25.96 17.38
CA GLY A 513 28.50 25.07 18.08
C GLY A 513 28.42 23.62 17.59
N ASN A 514 27.23 23.17 17.22
CA ASN A 514 26.97 21.83 16.69
C ASN A 514 27.20 21.69 15.17
N TYR A 515 27.62 22.77 14.49
CA TYR A 515 27.73 22.85 13.03
C TYR A 515 26.43 22.42 12.32
N ALA A 516 25.28 22.73 12.91
CA ALA A 516 23.96 22.31 12.46
C ALA A 516 23.28 23.33 11.53
N VAL A 517 23.85 24.53 11.38
CA VAL A 517 23.35 25.61 10.53
C VAL A 517 24.17 25.80 9.27
N SER A 518 23.48 26.10 8.16
CA SER A 518 24.12 26.42 6.89
C SER A 518 24.84 27.78 6.98
N PRO A 519 26.07 27.93 6.42
CA PRO A 519 26.79 29.22 6.43
C PRO A 519 26.07 30.37 5.72
N GLU A 520 25.01 30.09 4.95
CA GLU A 520 24.22 31.11 4.27
C GLU A 520 23.49 32.07 5.22
N ILE A 521 23.32 31.70 6.49
CA ILE A 521 22.75 32.60 7.50
C ILE A 521 23.66 33.81 7.74
N PHE A 522 24.95 33.73 7.43
CA PHE A 522 25.92 34.82 7.63
C PHE A 522 26.10 35.70 6.38
N LEU A 523 25.28 35.52 5.34
CA LEU A 523 25.32 36.40 4.17
C LEU A 523 24.83 37.80 4.55
N GLY A 524 25.48 38.82 3.98
CA GLY A 524 25.34 40.20 4.45
C GLY A 524 23.91 40.76 4.37
N GLU A 525 23.13 40.31 3.38
CA GLU A 525 21.73 40.76 3.22
C GLU A 525 20.70 39.80 3.83
N SER A 526 21.13 38.75 4.53
CA SER A 526 20.23 37.76 5.11
C SER A 526 19.41 38.34 6.27
N SER A 527 18.22 37.78 6.48
CA SER A 527 17.35 38.19 7.60
C SER A 527 17.98 37.89 8.97
N PHE A 528 18.82 36.85 9.07
CA PHE A 528 19.58 36.58 10.28
C PHE A 528 20.58 37.69 10.60
N MET A 529 21.32 38.21 9.60
CA MET A 529 22.26 39.31 9.82
C MET A 529 21.54 40.63 10.18
N LYS A 530 20.31 40.83 9.70
CA LYS A 530 19.46 41.96 10.14
C LYS A 530 19.09 41.86 11.62
N TRP A 531 18.74 40.66 12.09
CA TRP A 531 18.51 40.39 13.51
C TRP A 531 19.78 40.62 14.33
N TRP A 532 20.93 40.14 13.85
CA TRP A 532 22.21 40.32 14.54
C TRP A 532 22.57 41.80 14.73
N GLU A 533 22.38 42.63 13.69
CA GLU A 533 22.60 44.08 13.80
C GLU A 533 21.57 44.76 14.72
N CYS A 534 20.33 44.27 14.76
CA CYS A 534 19.34 44.71 15.74
C CYS A 534 19.82 44.45 17.18
N MET A 535 20.32 43.26 17.48
CA MET A 535 20.86 42.92 18.81
C MET A 535 22.05 43.77 19.20
N ARG A 536 22.86 44.23 18.23
CA ARG A 536 24.02 45.10 18.48
C ARG A 536 23.64 46.55 18.76
N THR A 537 22.45 46.98 18.31
CA THR A 537 21.96 48.36 18.37
C THR A 537 20.87 48.59 19.41
N THR A 538 20.38 47.52 20.02
CA THR A 538 19.42 47.52 21.14
C THR A 538 20.19 47.41 22.44
#